data_AF-A0A5B8UTR4-F1
#
_entry.id   AF-A0A5B8UTR4-F1
#
_cell.length_a   1.000
_cell.length_b   1.000
_cell.length_c   1.000
_cell.angle_alpha   90.00
_cell.angle_beta   90.00
_cell.angle_gamma   90.00
#
_symmetry.space_group_name_H-M   'P 1'
#
loop_
_entity.id
_entity.type
_entity.pdbx_description
1 polymer ?
#
loop_
_entity_poly.entity_id
_entity_poly.type
_entity_poly.pdbx_seq_one_letter_code
_entity_poly.pdbx_strand_id
1 'polypeptide(L)'
;MISNQLNKIEGIDPEADALRKLGNRIKTLRIKAGHHHYEKFAYQHNIGRILLRRAELGGNVNYKNLLKIIKALGVTPSAFFSEGLD
;
A
#
# COMPACT_ATOMS: atom_id res chain seq x y z
N MET A 1 -10.94 17.94 -22.08
CA MET A 1 -10.58 18.29 -20.69
C MET A 1 -11.84 18.36 -19.84
N ILE A 2 -12.54 17.25 -19.67
CA ILE A 2 -13.79 17.17 -18.88
C ILE A 2 -13.72 15.89 -18.05
N SER A 3 -12.96 15.90 -16.96
CA SER A 3 -12.92 14.73 -16.07
C SER A 3 -12.46 15.01 -14.64
N ASN A 4 -12.30 16.27 -14.22
CA ASN A 4 -11.88 16.58 -12.85
C ASN A 4 -12.95 17.29 -11.99
N GLN A 5 -14.11 17.64 -12.56
CA GLN A 5 -15.20 18.31 -11.81
C GLN A 5 -16.41 17.41 -11.51
N LEU A 6 -16.54 16.25 -12.16
CA LEU A 6 -17.68 15.34 -11.95
C LEU A 6 -17.53 14.38 -10.75
N ASN A 7 -16.31 14.15 -10.24
CA ASN A 7 -16.07 13.26 -9.09
C ASN A 7 -16.15 13.97 -7.73
N LYS A 8 -16.40 15.28 -7.68
CA LYS A 8 -16.41 16.04 -6.42
C LYS A 8 -17.73 15.91 -5.64
N ILE A 9 -18.69 15.12 -6.14
CA ILE A 9 -20.09 15.13 -5.66
C ILE A 9 -20.37 14.05 -4.58
N GLU A 10 -19.44 13.13 -4.28
CA GLU A 10 -19.58 12.23 -3.10
C GLU A 10 -18.26 12.07 -2.33
N GLY A 11 -17.87 13.09 -1.56
CA GLY A 11 -17.10 13.01 -0.29
C GLY A 11 -15.73 12.31 -0.21
N ILE A 12 -15.29 11.58 -1.23
CA ILE A 12 -14.09 10.73 -1.20
C ILE A 12 -13.22 11.08 -2.40
N ASP A 13 -12.01 11.56 -2.12
CA ASP A 13 -10.96 11.74 -3.14
C ASP A 13 -10.59 10.37 -3.74
N PRO A 14 -10.83 10.12 -5.04
CA PRO A 14 -10.57 8.82 -5.67
C PRO A 14 -9.11 8.41 -5.59
N GLU A 15 -8.17 9.36 -5.61
CA GLU A 15 -6.74 9.08 -5.47
C GLU A 15 -6.41 8.63 -4.06
N ALA A 16 -6.96 9.32 -3.05
CA ALA A 16 -6.82 8.93 -1.66
C ALA A 16 -7.44 7.54 -1.38
N ASP A 17 -8.59 7.24 -1.99
CA ASP A 17 -9.20 5.91 -1.89
C ASP A 17 -8.29 4.83 -2.51
N ALA A 18 -7.78 5.05 -3.72
CA ALA A 18 -6.85 4.12 -4.37
C ALA A 18 -5.58 3.87 -3.52
N LEU A 19 -5.03 4.92 -2.91
CA LEU A 19 -3.88 4.78 -2.01
C LEU A 19 -4.23 4.00 -0.74
N ARG A 20 -5.41 4.22 -0.17
CA ARG A 20 -5.91 3.46 1.00
C ARG A 20 -6.04 1.97 0.69
N LYS A 21 -6.61 1.63 -0.48
CA LYS A 21 -6.74 0.24 -0.95
C LYS A 21 -5.37 -0.41 -1.16
N LEU A 22 -4.42 0.31 -1.75
CA LEU A 22 -3.03 -0.13 -1.85
C LEU A 22 -2.40 -0.41 -0.47
N GLY A 23 -2.59 0.50 0.49
CA GLY A 23 -2.11 0.35 1.86
C GLY A 23 -2.71 -0.85 2.57
N ASN A 24 -4.02 -1.07 2.40
CA ASN A 24 -4.72 -2.24 2.90
C ASN A 24 -4.17 -3.54 2.32
N ARG A 25 -3.89 -3.61 1.01
CA ARG A 25 -3.27 -4.79 0.38
C ARG A 25 -1.91 -5.12 1.01
N ILE A 26 -1.06 -4.11 1.23
CA ILE A 26 0.25 -4.27 1.90
C ILE A 26 0.06 -4.86 3.30
N LYS A 27 -0.82 -4.24 4.10
CA LYS A 27 -1.09 -4.66 5.49
C LYS A 27 -1.64 -6.09 5.55
N THR A 28 -2.60 -6.41 4.68
CA THR A 28 -3.21 -7.74 4.60
C THR A 28 -2.18 -8.80 4.27
N LEU A 29 -1.32 -8.60 3.27
CA LEU A 29 -0.26 -9.54 2.93
C LEU A 29 0.74 -9.70 4.07
N ARG A 30 1.12 -8.61 4.74
CA ARG A 30 2.02 -8.65 5.91
C ARG A 30 1.43 -9.50 7.04
N ILE A 31 0.14 -9.32 7.35
CA ILE A 31 -0.56 -10.10 8.38
C ILE A 31 -0.73 -11.56 7.95
N LYS A 32 -1.09 -11.83 6.68
CA LYS A 32 -1.17 -13.20 6.13
C LYS A 32 0.17 -13.94 6.22
N ALA A 33 1.29 -13.22 6.09
CA ALA A 33 2.64 -13.76 6.29
C ALA A 33 3.05 -13.92 7.77
N GLY A 34 2.14 -13.71 8.73
CA GLY A 34 2.39 -13.89 10.17
C GLY A 34 3.03 -12.68 10.86
N HIS A 35 3.24 -11.57 10.16
CA HIS A 35 3.85 -10.38 10.72
C HIS A 35 2.78 -9.40 11.22
N HIS A 36 2.34 -9.50 12.47
CA HIS A 36 1.31 -8.61 13.02
C HIS A 36 1.81 -7.19 13.34
N HIS A 37 3.09 -7.05 13.72
CA HIS A 37 3.69 -5.78 14.13
C HIS A 37 4.48 -5.12 12.98
N TYR A 38 3.97 -4.02 12.43
CA TYR A 38 4.59 -3.36 11.27
C TYR A 38 6.02 -2.88 11.57
N GLU A 39 6.30 -2.37 12.77
CA GLU A 39 7.66 -1.89 13.09
C GLU A 39 8.69 -3.02 13.10
N LYS A 40 8.31 -4.20 13.61
CA LYS A 40 9.18 -5.37 13.64
C LYS A 40 9.45 -5.87 12.22
N PHE A 41 8.41 -5.93 11.39
CA PHE A 41 8.56 -6.25 9.97
C PHE A 41 9.46 -5.24 9.24
N ALA A 42 9.24 -3.93 9.46
CA ALA A 42 10.07 -2.89 8.86
C ALA A 42 11.55 -3.06 9.23
N TYR A 43 11.83 -3.31 10.52
CA TYR A 43 13.19 -3.57 11.00
C TYR A 43 13.81 -4.82 10.37
N GLN A 44 13.09 -5.95 10.37
CA GLN A 44 13.57 -7.23 9.81
C GLN A 44 13.92 -7.14 8.31
N HIS A 45 13.20 -6.31 7.56
CA HIS A 45 13.37 -6.16 6.12
C HIS A 45 14.13 -4.88 5.70
N ASN A 46 14.78 -4.19 6.65
CA ASN A 46 15.51 -2.95 6.41
C ASN A 46 14.68 -1.87 5.67
N ILE A 47 13.39 -1.77 6.03
CA ILE A 47 12.48 -0.75 5.54
C ILE A 47 12.39 0.35 6.59
N GLY A 48 12.42 1.61 6.16
CA GLY A 48 12.18 2.74 7.06
C GLY A 48 10.81 2.60 7.73
N ARG A 49 10.77 2.61 9.07
CA ARG A 49 9.53 2.45 9.85
C ARG A 49 8.41 3.40 9.41
N ILE A 50 8.74 4.67 9.20
CA ILE A 50 7.80 5.71 8.73
C ILE A 50 7.30 5.41 7.32
N LEU A 51 8.16 4.90 6.44
CA LEU A 51 7.79 4.55 5.07
C LEU A 51 6.72 3.45 5.07
N LEU A 52 6.95 2.37 5.82
CA LEU A 52 5.97 1.27 5.89
C LEU A 52 4.66 1.73 6.54
N ARG A 53 4.74 2.44 7.67
CA ARG A 53 3.55 2.98 8.36
C ARG A 53 2.74 3.88 7.42
N ARG A 54 3.41 4.78 6.70
CA ARG A 54 2.76 5.69 5.75
C ARG A 54 2.10 4.92 4.62
N ALA A 55 2.79 3.92 4.04
CA ALA A 55 2.24 3.11 2.97
C ALA A 55 0.96 2.38 3.41
N GLU A 56 0.97 1.73 4.57
CA GLU A 56 -0.20 0.99 5.09
C GLU A 56 -1.38 1.88 5.47
N LEU A 57 -1.14 3.17 5.72
CA LEU A 57 -2.17 4.17 5.99
C LEU A 57 -2.66 4.89 4.73
N GLY A 58 -2.24 4.45 3.54
CA GLY A 58 -2.65 5.06 2.27
C GLY A 58 -1.91 6.36 1.94
N GLY A 59 -0.71 6.56 2.48
CA GLY A 59 0.14 7.66 2.05
C GLY A 59 0.90 7.34 0.77
N ASN A 60 1.13 8.37 -0.04
CA ASN A 60 1.82 8.25 -1.31
C ASN A 60 3.23 7.63 -1.15
N VAL A 61 3.53 6.58 -1.91
CA VAL A 61 4.84 5.96 -2.01
C VAL A 61 5.29 5.92 -3.47
N ASN A 62 6.55 6.27 -3.72
CA ASN A 62 7.10 6.09 -5.06
C ASN A 62 7.23 4.59 -5.39
N TYR A 63 7.30 4.30 -6.69
CA TYR A 63 7.35 2.92 -7.18
C TYR A 63 8.53 2.12 -6.65
N LYS A 64 9.72 2.74 -6.50
CA LYS A 64 10.91 2.08 -5.92
C LYS A 64 10.66 1.58 -4.50
N ASN A 65 10.00 2.38 -3.68
CA ASN A 65 9.64 1.99 -2.31
C ASN A 65 8.56 0.92 -2.28
N LEU A 66 7.57 1.01 -3.17
CA LEU A 66 6.56 -0.05 -3.32
C LEU A 66 7.22 -1.40 -3.67
N LEU A 67 8.15 -1.42 -4.63
CA LEU A 67 8.89 -2.64 -4.99
C LEU A 67 9.70 -3.22 -3.82
N LYS A 68 10.31 -2.38 -2.97
CA LYS A 68 10.99 -2.84 -1.76
C LYS A 68 10.02 -3.51 -0.78
N ILE A 69 8.84 -2.93 -0.59
CA ILE A 69 7.79 -3.50 0.28
C ILE A 69 7.29 -4.83 -0.30
N ILE A 70 6.96 -4.89 -1.59
CA ILE A 70 6.53 -6.11 -2.28
C ILE A 70 7.57 -7.23 -2.13
N LYS A 71 8.87 -6.91 -2.32
CA LYS A 71 9.96 -7.87 -2.11
C LYS A 71 10.03 -8.36 -0.66
N ALA A 72 9.84 -7.49 0.32
CA ALA A 72 9.83 -7.86 1.74
C ALA A 72 8.64 -8.75 2.10
N LEU A 73 7.50 -8.59 1.42
CA LEU A 73 6.34 -9.47 1.53
C LEU A 73 6.55 -10.85 0.88
N GLY A 74 7.68 -11.06 0.19
CA GLY A 74 8.01 -12.35 -0.42
C GLY A 74 7.20 -12.68 -1.67
N VAL A 75 6.58 -11.69 -2.31
CA VAL A 75 5.74 -11.89 -3.52
C VAL A 75 6.28 -11.08 -4.70
N THR A 76 5.90 -11.47 -5.92
CA THR A 76 6.19 -10.69 -7.14
C THR A 76 5.17 -9.56 -7.31
N PRO A 77 5.47 -8.50 -8.09
CA PRO A 77 4.46 -7.48 -8.43
C PRO A 77 3.20 -8.08 -9.06
N SER A 78 3.34 -9.06 -9.95
CA SER A 78 2.19 -9.73 -10.56
C SER A 78 1.31 -10.43 -9.52
N ALA A 79 1.91 -11.16 -8.57
CA ALA A 79 1.16 -11.82 -7.49
C ALA A 79 0.53 -10.78 -6.54
N PHE A 80 1.25 -9.70 -6.24
CA PHE A 80 0.75 -8.61 -5.39
C PHE A 80 -0.57 -8.02 -5.92
N PHE A 81 -0.65 -7.77 -7.23
CA PHE A 81 -1.82 -7.16 -7.90
C PHE A 81 -2.86 -8.17 -8.43
N SER A 82 -2.62 -9.47 -8.30
CA SER A 82 -3.48 -10.51 -8.92
C SER A 82 -4.93 -10.53 -8.43
N GLU A 83 -5.17 -10.13 -7.18
CA GLU A 83 -6.51 -10.04 -6.56
C GLU A 83 -7.11 -8.62 -6.66
N GLY A 84 -6.43 -7.69 -7.34
CA GLY A 84 -6.84 -6.27 -7.33
C GLY A 84 -6.53 -5.54 -6.01
N LEU A 85 -7.10 -4.35 -5.87
CA LEU A 85 -7.00 -3.48 -4.69
C LEU A 85 -8.44 -3.12 -4.25
N ASP A 86 -8.85 -3.60 -3.07
CA ASP A 86 -10.19 -3.41 -2.49
C ASP A 86 -10.20 -2.44 -1.29
#